data_AF-A0AAW5I397-F1
#
_entry.id   AF-A0AAW5I397-F1
#
_cell.length_a   1.000
_cell.length_b   1.000
_cell.length_c   1.000
_cell.angle_alpha   90.00
_cell.angle_beta   90.00
_cell.angle_gamma   90.00
#
_symmetry.space_group_name_H-M   'P 1'
#
loop_
_entity.id
_entity.type
_entity.pdbx_description
1 polymer ?
#
loop_
_entity_poly.entity_id
_entity_poly.type
_entity_poly.pdbx_seq_one_letter_code
_entity_poly.pdbx_strand_id
1 'polypeptide(L)'
;MFSGLGLYPFIGSKSAFLKPYSGEGQEALYQQAMLFWNKLDSVSFLFPLICVIVGGIIAWYYYMPFNNTPHRHYKPKYWWIMMAVCAVLCFLLTLGVAVVCAPPKIEGTKVLELKLALSNMLYSVIVYGFVSFVWCNWRRAKTNAYRYLKIKFL
;
A
#
# COMPACT_ATOMS: atom_id res chain seq x y z
N MET A 1 3.64 12.16 -9.88
CA MET A 1 2.22 12.37 -10.24
C MET A 1 1.32 11.85 -9.10
N PHE A 2 1.28 12.51 -7.94
CA PHE A 2 0.29 12.22 -6.88
C PHE A 2 -1.08 12.86 -7.15
N SER A 3 -1.09 13.99 -7.84
CA SER A 3 -2.28 14.77 -8.19
C SER A 3 -2.98 14.32 -9.47
N GLY A 4 -2.27 13.67 -10.40
CA GLY A 4 -2.81 13.33 -11.73
C GLY A 4 -3.67 12.07 -11.79
N LEU A 5 -3.52 11.15 -10.83
CA LEU A 5 -4.30 9.90 -10.78
C LEU A 5 -5.31 9.85 -9.62
N GLY A 6 -5.31 10.85 -8.72
CA GLY A 6 -6.21 10.88 -7.55
C GLY A 6 -6.04 9.71 -6.57
N LEU A 7 -4.97 8.91 -6.70
CA LEU A 7 -4.78 7.66 -5.96
C LEU A 7 -4.44 7.85 -4.47
N TYR A 8 -4.16 9.06 -4.01
CA TYR A 8 -3.79 9.33 -2.61
C TYR A 8 -4.38 10.63 -2.09
N PRO A 9 -5.72 10.71 -1.92
CA PRO A 9 -6.38 11.95 -1.46
C PRO A 9 -5.90 12.36 -0.06
N PHE A 10 -5.46 11.41 0.77
CA PHE A 10 -5.07 11.63 2.15
C PHE A 10 -3.65 12.22 2.34
N ILE A 11 -2.83 12.25 1.28
CA ILE A 11 -1.46 12.82 1.32
C ILE A 11 -1.49 14.35 1.24
N GLY A 12 -2.56 14.92 0.69
CA GLY A 12 -2.69 16.37 0.48
C GLY A 12 -1.99 16.86 -0.78
N SER A 13 -1.95 18.17 -0.97
CA SER A 13 -1.36 18.81 -2.15
C SER A 13 0.06 19.31 -1.90
N LYS A 14 0.85 19.45 -2.97
CA LYS A 14 2.19 20.07 -2.92
C LYS A 14 2.14 21.45 -2.28
N SER A 15 1.16 22.26 -2.67
CA SER A 15 0.96 23.60 -2.11
C SER A 15 0.70 23.54 -0.59
N ALA A 16 -0.17 22.63 -0.13
CA ALA A 16 -0.44 22.47 1.29
C ALA A 16 0.79 22.03 2.08
N PHE A 17 1.63 21.15 1.50
CA PHE A 17 2.89 20.73 2.10
C PHE A 17 3.94 21.85 2.15
N LEU A 18 4.01 22.70 1.12
CA LEU A 18 5.02 23.76 1.03
C LEU A 18 4.67 25.02 1.84
N LYS A 19 3.39 25.26 2.12
CA LYS A 19 2.89 26.45 2.83
C LYS A 19 3.61 26.76 4.16
N PRO A 20 3.95 25.77 5.01
CA PRO A 20 4.66 26.05 6.27
C PRO A 20 6.09 26.57 6.10
N TYR A 21 6.69 26.42 4.91
CA TYR A 21 8.09 26.81 4.63
C TYR A 21 8.21 28.07 3.77
N SER A 22 7.10 28.74 3.45
CA SER A 22 7.09 29.90 2.54
C SER A 22 7.24 31.25 3.25
N GLY A 23 7.75 31.27 4.49
CA GLY A 23 7.97 32.50 5.24
C GLY A 23 9.22 33.26 4.80
N GLU A 24 9.28 34.57 5.10
CA GLU A 24 10.47 35.38 4.89
C GLU A 24 11.68 34.79 5.62
N GLY A 25 12.83 34.71 4.95
CA GLY A 25 14.06 34.10 5.49
C GLY A 25 14.10 32.56 5.49
N GLN A 26 13.08 31.86 4.95
CA GLN A 26 13.01 30.39 4.92
C GLN A 26 13.30 29.75 3.54
N GLU A 27 13.90 30.52 2.62
CA GLU A 27 14.13 30.08 1.23
C GLU A 27 14.85 28.73 1.13
N ALA A 28 15.87 28.50 1.97
CA ALA A 28 16.59 27.23 1.99
C ALA A 28 15.69 26.04 2.41
N LEU A 29 14.82 26.22 3.41
CA LEU A 29 13.87 25.20 3.86
C LEU A 29 12.81 24.95 2.78
N TYR A 30 12.34 25.99 2.11
CA TYR A 30 11.41 25.87 1.00
C TYR A 30 12.00 25.03 -0.15
N GLN A 31 13.25 25.31 -0.54
CA GLN A 31 13.94 24.54 -1.58
C GLN A 31 14.11 23.07 -1.17
N GLN A 32 14.48 22.80 0.09
CA GLN A 32 14.58 21.43 0.60
C GLN A 32 13.22 20.69 0.59
N ALA A 33 12.15 21.36 1.02
CA ALA A 33 10.79 20.83 1.00
C ALA A 33 10.33 20.51 -0.43
N MET A 34 10.64 21.41 -1.38
CA MET A 34 10.33 21.22 -2.78
C MET A 34 11.10 20.05 -3.39
N LEU A 35 12.39 19.91 -3.09
CA LEU A 35 13.21 18.78 -3.54
C LEU A 35 12.67 17.45 -2.99
N PHE A 36 12.31 17.41 -1.70
CA PHE A 36 11.69 16.25 -1.08
C PHE A 36 10.40 15.84 -1.81
N TRP A 37 9.48 16.79 -2.02
CA TRP A 37 8.23 16.52 -2.72
C TRP A 37 8.47 16.03 -4.15
N ASN A 38 9.35 16.69 -4.91
CA ASN A 38 9.64 16.32 -6.28
C ASN A 38 10.23 14.91 -6.39
N LYS A 39 11.07 14.49 -5.42
CA LYS A 39 11.60 13.12 -5.39
C LYS A 39 10.54 12.09 -5.06
N LEU A 40 9.65 12.35 -4.11
CA LEU A 40 8.51 11.47 -3.88
C LEU A 40 7.62 11.37 -5.12
N ASP A 41 7.41 12.50 -5.80
CA ASP A 41 6.54 12.59 -6.97
C ASP A 41 7.11 11.86 -8.20
N SER A 42 8.45 11.84 -8.36
CA SER A 42 9.12 11.12 -9.45
C SER A 42 9.05 9.60 -9.28
N VAL A 43 9.01 9.10 -8.04
CA VAL A 43 8.85 7.67 -7.73
C VAL A 43 7.42 7.27 -7.39
N SER A 44 6.44 8.16 -7.60
CA SER A 44 5.07 7.96 -7.12
C SER A 44 4.39 6.71 -7.67
N PHE A 45 4.81 6.24 -8.84
CA PHE A 45 4.29 5.02 -9.47
C PHE A 45 4.68 3.73 -8.70
N LEU A 46 5.76 3.75 -7.93
CA LEU A 46 6.21 2.59 -7.15
C LEU A 46 5.22 2.24 -6.03
N PHE A 47 4.57 3.24 -5.44
CA PHE A 47 3.67 3.03 -4.31
C PHE A 47 2.45 2.15 -4.65
N PRO A 48 1.64 2.45 -5.69
CA PRO A 48 0.55 1.56 -6.07
C PRO A 48 1.06 0.22 -6.61
N LEU A 49 2.22 0.20 -7.28
CA LEU A 49 2.85 -1.03 -7.75
C LEU A 49 3.19 -1.99 -6.58
N ILE A 50 3.73 -1.46 -5.48
CA ILE A 50 3.99 -2.24 -4.26
C ILE A 50 2.68 -2.84 -3.73
N CYS A 51 1.58 -2.08 -3.67
CA CYS A 51 0.29 -2.61 -3.24
C CYS A 51 -0.18 -3.79 -4.09
N VAL A 52 -0.10 -3.66 -5.42
CA VAL A 52 -0.52 -4.70 -6.36
C VAL A 52 0.34 -5.95 -6.20
N ILE A 53 1.66 -5.80 -6.15
CA ILE A 53 2.59 -6.92 -6.01
C ILE A 53 2.42 -7.62 -4.66
N VAL A 54 2.41 -6.87 -3.55
CA VAL A 54 2.26 -7.45 -2.20
C VAL A 54 0.90 -8.12 -2.05
N GLY A 55 -0.18 -7.43 -2.44
CA GLY A 55 -1.54 -7.99 -2.38
C GLY A 55 -1.68 -9.26 -3.21
N GLY A 56 -1.15 -9.27 -4.44
CA GLY A 56 -1.15 -10.42 -5.32
C GLY A 56 -0.35 -11.61 -4.78
N ILE A 57 0.89 -11.36 -4.34
CA ILE A 57 1.78 -12.41 -3.78
C ILE A 57 1.18 -13.00 -2.51
N ILE A 58 0.69 -12.18 -1.58
CA ILE A 58 0.13 -12.68 -0.31
C ILE A 58 -1.17 -13.44 -0.56
N ALA A 59 -2.04 -12.97 -1.46
CA ALA A 59 -3.24 -13.71 -1.85
C ALA A 59 -2.87 -15.06 -2.50
N TRP A 60 -1.95 -15.07 -3.46
CA TRP A 60 -1.46 -16.30 -4.07
C TRP A 60 -0.88 -17.25 -3.01
N TYR A 61 -0.04 -16.74 -2.12
CA TYR A 61 0.58 -17.50 -1.04
C TYR A 61 -0.49 -18.14 -0.13
N TYR A 62 -1.50 -17.36 0.26
CA TYR A 62 -2.63 -17.85 1.04
C TYR A 62 -3.38 -18.99 0.31
N TYR A 63 -3.81 -18.76 -0.94
CA TYR A 63 -4.66 -19.72 -1.65
C TYR A 63 -3.93 -20.98 -2.13
N MET A 64 -2.62 -20.92 -2.35
CA MET A 64 -1.83 -22.03 -2.89
C MET A 64 -0.91 -22.65 -1.82
N PRO A 65 0.34 -22.19 -1.62
CA PRO A 65 1.30 -22.91 -0.78
C PRO A 65 0.88 -22.99 0.70
N PHE A 66 0.34 -21.91 1.27
CA PHE A 66 0.06 -21.87 2.70
C PHE A 66 -1.05 -22.85 3.10
N ASN A 67 -2.16 -22.87 2.36
CA ASN A 67 -3.27 -23.77 2.65
C ASN A 67 -3.09 -25.17 2.05
N ASN A 68 -2.00 -25.46 1.33
CA ASN A 68 -1.66 -26.84 0.93
C ASN A 68 -0.93 -27.61 2.03
N THR A 69 -0.58 -26.97 3.15
CA THR A 69 0.03 -27.65 4.29
C THR A 69 -1.05 -28.35 5.15
N PRO A 70 -0.80 -29.59 5.63
CA PRO A 70 -1.68 -30.27 6.57
C PRO A 70 -2.08 -29.40 7.77
N HIS A 71 -3.29 -29.60 8.27
CA HIS A 71 -3.90 -28.85 9.39
C HIS A 71 -4.27 -27.38 9.11
N ARG A 72 -4.05 -26.86 7.90
CA ARG A 72 -4.38 -25.46 7.56
C ARG A 72 -5.65 -25.29 6.74
N HIS A 73 -6.14 -26.38 6.14
CA HIS A 73 -7.22 -26.38 5.16
C HIS A 73 -8.52 -25.78 5.72
N TYR A 74 -9.20 -24.97 4.89
CA TYR A 74 -10.55 -24.44 5.13
C TYR A 74 -10.73 -23.66 6.45
N LYS A 75 -9.66 -23.14 7.05
CA LYS A 75 -9.76 -22.32 8.27
C LYS A 75 -9.89 -20.83 7.91
N PRO A 76 -11.03 -20.17 8.21
CA PRO A 76 -11.28 -18.78 7.84
C PRO A 76 -10.33 -17.80 8.54
N LYS A 77 -9.86 -18.12 9.76
CA LYS A 77 -8.93 -17.26 10.52
C LYS A 77 -7.67 -16.89 9.74
N TYR A 78 -7.16 -17.80 8.91
CA TYR A 78 -5.94 -17.53 8.15
C TYR A 78 -6.15 -16.51 7.04
N TRP A 79 -7.37 -16.32 6.55
CA TRP A 79 -7.65 -15.27 5.58
C TRP A 79 -7.42 -13.88 6.19
N TRP A 80 -7.96 -13.66 7.40
CA TRP A 80 -7.77 -12.41 8.16
C TRP A 80 -6.32 -12.21 8.59
N ILE A 81 -5.63 -13.27 9.01
CA ILE A 81 -4.20 -13.20 9.34
C ILE A 81 -3.39 -12.78 8.11
N MET A 82 -3.64 -13.37 6.94
CA MET A 82 -2.91 -13.02 5.71
C MET A 82 -3.24 -11.62 5.21
N MET A 83 -4.49 -11.17 5.38
CA MET A 83 -4.86 -9.77 5.11
C MET A 83 -4.08 -8.80 6.02
N ALA A 84 -3.96 -9.11 7.31
CA ALA A 84 -3.17 -8.31 8.24
C ALA A 84 -1.68 -8.31 7.88
N VAL A 85 -1.11 -9.47 7.53
CA VAL A 85 0.27 -9.59 7.02
C VAL A 85 0.46 -8.75 5.76
N CYS A 86 -0.48 -8.80 4.81
CA CYS A 86 -0.46 -7.98 3.59
C CYS A 86 -0.44 -6.47 3.92
N ALA A 87 -1.29 -6.04 4.85
CA ALA A 87 -1.37 -4.65 5.29
C ALA A 87 -0.04 -4.19 5.92
N VAL A 88 0.49 -4.94 6.89
CA VAL A 88 1.73 -4.61 7.60
C VAL A 88 2.93 -4.62 6.64
N LEU A 89 3.05 -5.64 5.78
CA LEU A 89 4.17 -5.74 4.85
C LEU A 89 4.13 -4.60 3.83
N CYS A 90 2.95 -4.26 3.29
CA CYS A 90 2.80 -3.14 2.36
C CYS A 90 3.14 -1.80 3.05
N PHE A 91 2.71 -1.61 4.30
CA PHE A 91 3.07 -0.43 5.09
C PHE A 91 4.59 -0.28 5.22
N LEU A 92 5.28 -1.34 5.69
CA LEU A 92 6.72 -1.32 5.92
C LEU A 92 7.51 -1.08 4.63
N LEU A 93 7.15 -1.75 3.53
CA LEU A 93 7.82 -1.56 2.24
C LEU A 93 7.60 -0.14 1.68
N THR A 94 6.38 0.38 1.78
CA THR A 94 6.07 1.74 1.32
C THR A 94 6.83 2.78 2.13
N LEU A 95 6.85 2.63 3.47
CA LEU A 95 7.59 3.52 4.35
C LEU A 95 9.09 3.47 4.06
N GLY A 96 9.64 2.27 3.89
CA GLY A 96 11.05 2.07 3.54
C GLY A 96 11.43 2.78 2.24
N VAL A 97 10.64 2.61 1.18
CA VAL A 97 10.87 3.28 -0.11
C VAL A 97 10.75 4.80 0.02
N ALA A 98 9.72 5.30 0.71
CA ALA A 98 9.54 6.74 0.91
C ALA A 98 10.71 7.37 1.69
N VAL A 99 11.20 6.67 2.72
CA VAL A 99 12.35 7.12 3.51
C VAL A 99 13.63 7.13 2.69
N VAL A 100 13.91 6.09 1.90
CA VAL A 100 15.16 5.99 1.12
C VAL A 100 15.18 6.91 -0.11
N CYS A 101 14.08 7.02 -0.84
CA CYS A 101 14.06 7.70 -2.15
C CYS A 101 13.91 9.23 -2.05
N ALA A 102 13.52 9.79 -0.91
CA ALA A 102 13.24 11.22 -0.77
C ALA A 102 14.11 11.94 0.28
N PRO A 103 15.43 12.14 0.05
CA PRO A 103 16.21 13.14 0.78
C PRO A 103 16.05 14.54 0.15
N PRO A 104 16.11 15.66 0.88
CA PRO A 104 16.48 15.81 2.30
C PRO A 104 15.30 15.58 3.28
N LYS A 105 15.62 15.29 4.55
CA LYS A 105 14.63 15.12 5.64
C LYS A 105 14.58 16.40 6.46
N ILE A 106 13.47 17.12 6.37
CA ILE A 106 13.18 18.31 7.18
C ILE A 106 11.99 18.04 8.10
N GLU A 107 11.78 18.90 9.09
CA GLU A 107 10.62 18.79 9.98
C GLU A 107 9.33 18.79 9.15
N GLY A 108 8.46 17.78 9.34
CA GLY A 108 7.23 17.59 8.56
C GLY A 108 7.31 16.50 7.47
N THR A 109 8.49 16.11 6.97
CA THR A 109 8.60 15.05 5.94
C THR A 109 8.14 13.68 6.45
N LYS A 110 8.45 13.37 7.72
CA LYS A 110 8.05 12.11 8.37
C LYS A 110 6.54 11.90 8.40
N VAL A 111 5.79 12.98 8.63
CA VAL A 111 4.32 12.92 8.64
C VAL A 111 3.78 12.57 7.26
N LEU A 112 4.39 13.13 6.20
CA LEU A 112 4.00 12.81 4.83
C LEU A 112 4.31 11.35 4.46
N GLU A 113 5.51 10.87 4.82
CA GLU A 113 5.93 9.49 4.61
C GLU A 113 4.98 8.50 5.30
N LEU A 114 4.60 8.81 6.56
CA LEU A 114 3.67 7.99 7.32
C LEU A 114 2.26 7.98 6.68
N LYS A 115 1.75 9.15 6.28
CA LYS A 115 0.44 9.25 5.59
C LYS A 115 0.42 8.45 4.29
N LEU A 116 1.50 8.51 3.52
CA LEU A 116 1.67 7.72 2.31
C LEU A 116 1.66 6.22 2.61
N ALA A 117 2.45 5.78 3.59
CA ALA A 117 2.51 4.37 3.98
C ALA A 117 1.16 3.84 4.51
N LEU A 118 0.45 4.64 5.32
CA LEU A 118 -0.90 4.30 5.81
C LEU A 118 -1.93 4.22 4.68
N SER A 119 -1.87 5.15 3.72
CA SER A 119 -2.77 5.10 2.55
C SER A 119 -2.54 3.81 1.76
N ASN A 120 -1.28 3.45 1.53
CA ASN A 120 -0.91 2.21 0.85
C ASN A 120 -1.32 0.94 1.60
N MET A 121 -1.23 0.96 2.92
CA MET A 121 -1.73 -0.11 3.77
C MET A 121 -3.24 -0.35 3.56
N LEU A 122 -4.03 0.72 3.46
CA LEU A 122 -5.46 0.60 3.18
C LEU A 122 -5.72 0.10 1.76
N TYR A 123 -4.98 0.59 0.77
CA TYR A 123 -5.11 0.12 -0.61
C TYR A 123 -4.71 -1.35 -0.76
N SER A 124 -3.71 -1.85 -0.03
CA SER A 124 -3.32 -3.25 -0.10
C SER A 124 -4.39 -4.18 0.47
N VAL A 125 -5.18 -3.74 1.46
CA VAL A 125 -6.36 -4.48 1.95
C VAL A 125 -7.40 -4.61 0.85
N ILE A 126 -7.69 -3.52 0.13
CA ILE A 126 -8.63 -3.54 -1.01
C ILE A 126 -8.14 -4.48 -2.11
N VAL A 127 -6.86 -4.38 -2.50
CA VAL A 127 -6.24 -5.25 -3.51
C VAL A 127 -6.30 -6.71 -3.08
N TYR A 128 -5.90 -7.03 -1.85
CA TYR A 128 -5.95 -8.39 -1.32
C TYR A 128 -7.38 -8.94 -1.33
N GLY A 129 -8.37 -8.12 -0.94
CA GLY A 129 -9.78 -8.46 -1.00
C GLY A 129 -10.25 -8.74 -2.44
N PHE A 130 -9.88 -7.88 -3.40
CA PHE A 130 -10.22 -8.05 -4.81
C PHE A 130 -9.59 -9.31 -5.42
N VAL A 131 -8.29 -9.53 -5.22
CA VAL A 131 -7.61 -10.74 -5.71
C VAL A 131 -8.21 -11.99 -5.06
N SER A 132 -8.53 -11.92 -3.76
CA SER A 132 -9.23 -13.00 -3.05
C SER A 132 -10.62 -13.27 -3.63
N PHE A 133 -11.36 -12.23 -3.96
CA PHE A 133 -12.68 -12.34 -4.60
C PHE A 133 -12.57 -13.02 -5.96
N VAL A 134 -11.65 -12.57 -6.82
CA VAL A 134 -11.40 -13.18 -8.14
C VAL A 134 -11.04 -14.66 -7.96
N TRP A 135 -10.11 -14.98 -7.05
CA TRP A 135 -9.68 -16.36 -6.81
C TRP A 135 -10.82 -17.26 -6.32
N CYS A 136 -11.65 -16.77 -5.38
CA CYS A 136 -12.77 -17.53 -4.82
C CYS A 136 -13.83 -17.88 -5.88
N ASN A 137 -14.06 -16.96 -6.83
CA ASN A 137 -15.10 -17.07 -7.85
C ASN A 137 -14.60 -17.63 -9.20
N TRP A 138 -13.29 -17.74 -9.39
CA TRP A 138 -12.73 -18.39 -10.57
C TRP A 138 -12.95 -19.92 -10.52
N ARG A 139 -13.78 -20.43 -11.42
CA ARG A 139 -14.13 -21.86 -11.53
C ARG A 139 -12.94 -22.82 -11.65
N ARG A 140 -11.84 -22.41 -12.30
CA ARG A 140 -10.64 -23.23 -12.50
C ARG A 140 -9.64 -23.14 -11.34
N ALA A 141 -9.80 -22.19 -10.42
CA ALA A 141 -8.91 -22.04 -9.29
C ALA A 141 -9.15 -23.17 -8.29
N LYS A 142 -8.18 -24.10 -8.18
CA LYS A 142 -8.15 -25.12 -7.14
C LYS A 142 -7.47 -24.53 -5.90
N THR A 143 -8.05 -24.73 -4.73
CA THR A 143 -7.48 -24.24 -3.46
C THR A 143 -8.05 -25.01 -2.29
N ASN A 144 -7.21 -25.31 -1.31
CA ASN A 144 -7.57 -25.87 -0.01
C ASN A 144 -7.90 -24.77 1.03
N ALA A 145 -7.84 -23.50 0.61
CA ALA A 145 -8.17 -22.37 1.47
C ALA A 145 -9.68 -22.21 1.64
N TYR A 146 -10.08 -21.57 2.74
CA TYR A 146 -11.47 -21.17 2.92
C TYR A 146 -11.84 -20.08 1.92
N ARG A 147 -12.85 -20.32 1.08
CA ARG A 147 -13.31 -19.34 0.08
C ARG A 147 -14.26 -18.33 0.70
N TYR A 148 -13.71 -17.39 1.47
CA TYR A 148 -14.48 -16.41 2.23
C TYR A 148 -15.42 -15.55 1.36
N LEU A 149 -14.98 -15.21 0.15
CA LEU A 149 -15.67 -14.27 -0.76
C LEU A 149 -16.36 -14.96 -1.95
N LYS A 150 -16.67 -16.26 -1.83
CA LYS A 150 -17.36 -17.00 -2.89
C LYS A 150 -18.85 -16.62 -2.94
N ILE A 151 -19.32 -16.19 -4.10
CA ILE A 151 -20.75 -15.98 -4.34
C ILE A 151 -21.40 -17.35 -4.55
N LYS A 152 -22.45 -17.65 -3.78
CA LYS A 152 -23.36 -18.76 -4.05
C LYS A 152 -24.53 -18.19 -4.85
N PHE A 153 -24.64 -18.56 -6.12
CA PHE A 153 -25.92 -18.39 -6.82
C PHE A 153 -26.86 -19.43 -6.21
N LEU A 154 -27.92 -18.94 -5.55
CA LEU A 154 -29.03 -19.72 -5.03
C LEU A 154 -29.86 -20.28 -6.21
#